data_AF-W4VPR3-F1
#
_entry.id   AF-W4VPR3-F1
#
_cell.length_a   1.000
_cell.length_b   1.000
_cell.length_c   1.000
_cell.angle_alpha   90.00
_cell.angle_beta   90.00
_cell.angle_gamma   90.00
#
_symmetry.space_group_name_H-M   'P 1'
#
loop_
_entity.id
_entity.type
_entity.pdbx_description
1 polymer ?
#
loop_
_entity_poly.entity_id
_entity_poly.type
_entity_poly.pdbx_seq_one_letter_code
_entity_poly.pdbx_strand_id
1 'polypeptide(L)'
;MAKVNRNDKCPCGSGKKYKNCCGASTKVNEPLINGQLNLLHHRLVTHGLSKYNKSVDTFISQYENQPFQDDAQIMSVYILV
;
A
#
# COMPACT_ATOMS: atom_id res chain seq x y z
N MET A 1 -3.12 0.40 29.79
CA MET A 1 -2.28 -0.74 29.34
C MET A 1 -0.91 -0.63 29.99
N ALA A 2 -0.42 -1.68 30.65
CA ALA A 2 0.90 -1.67 31.26
C ALA A 2 2.00 -1.61 30.19
N LYS A 3 2.99 -0.75 30.38
CA LYS A 3 4.14 -0.63 29.48
C LYS A 3 5.04 -1.86 29.66
N VAL A 4 5.16 -2.69 28.62
CA VAL A 4 6.01 -3.92 28.64
C VAL A 4 7.48 -3.53 28.76
N ASN A 5 8.22 -4.12 29.71
CA ASN A 5 9.64 -3.88 29.85
C ASN A 5 10.42 -4.61 28.73
N ARG A 6 11.49 -3.99 28.22
CA ARG A 6 12.36 -4.57 27.19
C ARG A 6 12.93 -5.95 27.53
N ASN A 7 13.15 -6.25 28.81
CA ASN A 7 13.68 -7.53 29.25
C ASN A 7 12.62 -8.58 29.60
N ASP A 8 11.33 -8.21 29.65
CA ASP A 8 10.24 -9.14 29.97
C ASP A 8 10.01 -10.15 28.86
N LYS A 9 9.32 -11.26 29.16
CA LYS A 9 8.82 -12.18 28.14
C LYS A 9 7.89 -11.42 27.19
N CYS A 10 8.07 -11.65 25.89
CA CYS A 10 7.28 -10.99 24.87
C CYS A 10 5.81 -11.46 24.93
N PRO A 11 4.83 -10.55 24.96
CA PRO A 11 3.41 -10.90 25.09
C PRO A 11 2.84 -11.65 23.88
N CYS A 12 3.57 -11.76 22.76
CA CYS A 12 3.17 -12.56 21.60
C CYS A 12 3.33 -14.09 21.79
N GLY A 13 3.79 -14.55 22.95
CA GLY A 13 3.91 -15.97 23.27
C GLY A 13 5.17 -16.66 22.73
N SER A 14 6.09 -15.93 22.10
CA SER A 14 7.32 -16.51 21.54
C SER A 14 8.33 -17.05 22.56
N GLY A 15 8.14 -16.75 23.85
CA GLY A 15 9.09 -17.07 24.93
C GLY A 15 10.37 -16.22 24.95
N LYS A 16 10.60 -15.37 23.94
CA LYS A 16 11.77 -14.47 23.84
C LYS A 16 11.60 -13.22 24.71
N LYS A 17 12.70 -12.55 25.07
CA LYS A 17 12.66 -11.20 25.69
C LYS A 17 12.06 -10.19 24.69
N TYR A 18 11.26 -9.23 25.15
CA TYR A 18 10.55 -8.26 24.29
C TYR A 18 11.49 -7.54 23.32
N LYS A 19 12.66 -7.08 23.79
CA LYS A 19 13.68 -6.39 22.98
C LYS A 19 14.33 -7.24 21.88
N ASN A 20 14.21 -8.57 21.97
CA ASN A 20 14.72 -9.52 20.98
C ASN A 20 13.58 -10.15 20.18
N CYS A 21 12.37 -9.59 20.27
CA CYS A 21 11.17 -10.06 19.59
C CYS A 21 10.44 -8.85 18.98
N CYS A 22 9.20 -8.55 19.39
CA CYS A 22 8.41 -7.46 18.82
C CYS A 22 8.99 -6.06 19.10
N GLY A 23 9.78 -5.90 20.16
CA GLY A 23 10.51 -4.68 20.48
C GLY A 23 11.93 -4.63 19.89
N ALA A 24 12.28 -5.55 18.99
CA ALA A 24 13.55 -5.52 18.30
C ALA A 24 13.56 -4.37 17.30
N SER A 25 14.55 -3.50 17.42
CA SER A 25 14.83 -2.46 16.43
C SER A 25 15.57 -3.11 15.27
N THR A 26 14.85 -3.68 14.31
CA THR A 26 15.46 -4.12 13.05
C THR A 26 15.87 -2.87 12.28
N LYS A 27 17.15 -2.75 11.93
CA LYS A 27 17.58 -1.74 10.94
C LYS A 27 16.91 -2.10 9.62
N VAL A 28 15.88 -1.34 9.27
CA VAL A 28 15.16 -1.50 8.01
C VAL A 28 16.05 -0.95 6.91
N ASN A 29 16.39 -1.77 5.92
CA ASN A 29 16.99 -1.28 4.69
C ASN A 29 15.86 -0.79 3.78
N GLU A 30 15.40 0.43 4.05
CA GLU A 30 14.26 1.06 3.39
C GLU A 30 14.34 1.00 1.85
N PRO A 31 15.49 1.31 1.21
CA PRO A 31 15.62 1.17 -0.25
C PRO A 31 15.38 -0.26 -0.76
N LEU A 32 15.86 -1.28 -0.04
CA LEU A 32 15.70 -2.68 -0.44
C LEU A 32 14.24 -3.13 -0.37
N ILE A 33 13.56 -2.78 0.73
CA ILE A 33 12.16 -3.16 0.96
C ILE A 33 11.25 -2.44 -0.03
N ASN A 34 11.46 -1.14 -0.26
CA ASN A 34 10.67 -0.39 -1.22
C ASN A 34 10.89 -0.89 -2.65
N GLY A 35 12.12 -1.29 -2.99
CA GLY A 35 12.40 -1.96 -4.27
C GLY A 35 11.60 -3.25 -4.45
N GLN A 36 11.58 -4.12 -3.44
CA GLN A 36 10.82 -5.37 -3.48
C GLN A 36 9.31 -5.13 -3.52
N LEU A 37 8.81 -4.15 -2.75
CA LEU A 37 7.41 -3.77 -2.71
C LEU A 37 6.95 -3.27 -4.09
N ASN A 38 7.75 -2.43 -4.75
CA ASN A 38 7.46 -1.92 -6.08
C ASN A 38 7.41 -3.05 -7.12
N LEU A 39 8.31 -4.02 -7.04
CA LEU A 39 8.29 -5.18 -7.94
C LEU A 39 7.03 -6.04 -7.75
N LEU A 40 6.62 -6.26 -6.50
CA LEU A 40 5.39 -6.99 -6.19
C LEU A 40 4.15 -6.22 -6.67
N HIS A 41 4.11 -4.90 -6.44
CA HIS A 41 3.05 -4.03 -6.91
C HIS A 41 2.92 -4.07 -8.43
N HIS A 42 4.03 -3.90 -9.15
CA HIS A 42 4.06 -4.00 -10.61
C HIS A 42 3.51 -5.36 -11.07
N ARG A 43 4.00 -6.47 -10.50
CA ARG A 43 3.53 -7.81 -10.87
C ARG A 43 2.02 -7.99 -10.64
N LEU A 44 1.52 -7.50 -9.52
CA LEU A 44 0.10 -7.57 -9.18
C LEU A 44 -0.74 -6.80 -10.20
N VAL A 45 -0.37 -5.54 -10.48
CA VAL A 45 -1.06 -4.68 -11.43
C VAL A 45 -1.03 -5.27 -12.83
N THR A 46 0.14 -5.69 -13.32
CA THR A 46 0.28 -6.32 -14.64
C THR A 46 -0.60 -7.57 -14.75
N HIS A 47 -0.61 -8.42 -13.73
CA HIS A 47 -1.44 -9.62 -13.76
C HIS A 47 -2.94 -9.28 -13.76
N GLY A 48 -3.37 -8.36 -12.89
CA GLY A 48 -4.75 -7.91 -12.82
C GLY A 48 -5.23 -7.32 -14.14
N LEU A 49 -4.45 -6.42 -14.74
CA LEU A 49 -4.76 -5.83 -16.03
C LEU A 49 -4.73 -6.88 -17.15
N SER A 50 -3.73 -7.75 -17.21
CA SER A 50 -3.68 -8.81 -18.23
C SER A 50 -4.93 -9.69 -18.25
N LYS A 51 -5.56 -9.92 -17.10
CA LYS A 51 -6.75 -10.76 -16.98
C LYS A 51 -8.06 -9.97 -17.13
N TYR A 52 -8.11 -8.74 -16.64
CA TYR A 52 -9.36 -7.99 -16.47
C TYR A 52 -9.40 -6.66 -17.23
N ASN A 53 -8.43 -6.35 -18.11
CA ASN A 53 -8.36 -5.05 -18.79
C ASN A 53 -9.69 -4.63 -19.39
N LYS A 54 -10.32 -5.50 -20.18
CA LYS A 54 -11.58 -5.19 -20.87
C LYS A 54 -12.73 -4.89 -19.90
N SER A 55 -12.81 -5.63 -18.79
CA SER A 55 -13.84 -5.41 -17.76
C SER A 55 -13.60 -4.09 -17.03
N VAL A 56 -12.34 -3.76 -16.77
CA VAL A 56 -11.93 -2.48 -16.19
C VAL A 56 -12.24 -1.34 -17.16
N ASP A 57 -11.85 -1.45 -18.43
CA ASP A 57 -12.13 -0.45 -19.48
C ASP A 57 -13.63 -0.20 -19.62
N THR A 58 -14.44 -1.27 -19.66
CA THR A 58 -15.91 -1.17 -19.77
C THR A 58 -16.53 -0.49 -18.56
N PHE A 59 -15.98 -0.71 -17.37
CA PHE A 59 -16.44 -0.02 -16.16
C PHE A 59 -16.02 1.46 -16.18
N ILE A 60 -14.78 1.75 -16.56
CA ILE A 60 -14.25 3.13 -16.67
C ILE A 60 -15.04 3.94 -17.70
N SER A 61 -15.41 3.37 -18.85
CA SER A 61 -16.17 4.07 -19.89
C SER A 61 -17.55 4.56 -19.42
N GLN A 62 -18.10 3.99 -18.34
CA GLN A 62 -19.34 4.47 -17.73
C GLN A 62 -19.15 5.82 -17.03
N TYR A 63 -17.93 6.13 -16.62
CA TYR A 63 -17.56 7.38 -15.94
C TYR A 63 -16.83 8.37 -16.86
N GLU A 64 -16.35 7.95 -18.04
CA GLU A 64 -15.78 8.87 -19.05
C GLU A 64 -16.82 9.83 -19.67
N ASN A 65 -18.12 9.55 -19.49
CA ASN A 65 -19.20 10.43 -19.93
C ASN A 65 -19.79 11.29 -18.78
N GLN A 66 -19.00 11.54 -17.72
CA GLN A 66 -19.43 12.44 -16.65
C GLN A 66 -19.58 13.87 -17.22
N PRO A 67 -20.68 14.60 -16.91
CA PRO A 67 -21.01 15.91 -17.49
C PRO A 67 -20.04 17.05 -17.08
N PHE A 68 -18.91 16.72 -16.47
CA PHE A 68 -17.92 17.67 -15.96
C PHE A 68 -16.73 17.90 -16.91
N GLN A 69 -16.66 17.20 -18.04
CA GLN A 69 -15.57 17.37 -19.01
C GLN A 69 -15.49 18.78 -19.62
N ASP A 70 -16.60 19.53 -19.61
CA ASP A 70 -16.69 20.90 -20.15
C ASP A 70 -16.62 21.99 -19.07
N ASP A 71 -16.54 21.62 -17.78
CA ASP A 71 -16.38 22.60 -16.70
C ASP A 71 -14.89 22.83 -16.41
N ALA A 72 -14.37 23.91 -17.00
CA ALA A 72 -12.98 24.32 -16.85
C ALA A 72 -12.54 24.50 -15.39
N GLN A 73 -13.47 24.80 -14.47
CA GLN A 73 -13.13 24.95 -13.06
C GLN A 73 -12.83 23.60 -12.40
N ILE A 74 -13.56 22.56 -12.77
CA ILE A 74 -13.40 21.24 -12.18
C ILE A 74 -12.19 20.52 -12.76
N MET A 75 -11.89 20.68 -14.04
CA MET A 75 -10.65 20.18 -14.64
C MET A 75 -9.38 20.76 -13.98
N SER A 76 -9.43 22.02 -13.52
CA SER A 76 -8.30 22.66 -12.83
C SER A 76 -7.95 22.01 -11.48
N VAL A 77 -8.93 21.40 -10.81
CA VAL A 77 -8.74 20.72 -9.52
C VAL A 77 -8.05 19.35 -9.71
N TYR A 78 -8.33 18.66 -10.81
CA TYR A 78 -7.81 17.31 -11.06
C TYR A 78 -6.47 17.26 -11.80
N ILE A 79 -6.07 18.32 -12.51
CA ILE A 79 -4.79 18.40 -13.25
C ILE A 79 -3.61 18.82 -12.33
N LEU A 80 -3.88 19.32 -11.12
CA LEU A 80 -2.85 19.82 -10.19
C LEU A 80 -2.33 18.79 -9.16
N VAL A 81 -2.56 17.48 -9.39
CA VAL A 81 -1.98 16.38 -8.57
C VAL A 81 -0.88 15.66 -9.33
#